data_AF-A0A2L0N9C6-F1
#
_entry.id   AF-A0A2L0N9C6-F1
#
_cell.length_a   1.000
_cell.length_b   1.000
_cell.length_c   1.000
_cell.angle_alpha   90.00
_cell.angle_beta   90.00
_cell.angle_gamma   90.00
#
_symmetry.space_group_name_H-M   'P 1'
#
loop_
_entity.id
_entity.type
_entity.pdbx_description
1 polymer ?
#
loop_
_entity_poly.entity_id
_entity_poly.type
_entity_poly.pdbx_seq_one_letter_code
_entity_poly.pdbx_strand_id
1 'polypeptide(L)'
;MTTPERGAGPAGPASSADHAESAGHTVPVAQLHRGPRIPLICPRCGHEQQVVPGDAGRAVMVVHVGTGRGACEPGDLAKAPENGI
;
A
#
# COMPACT_ATOMS: atom_id res chain seq x y z
N MET A 1 13.67 80.18 -5.22
CA MET A 1 14.07 79.11 -6.17
C MET A 1 14.33 77.87 -5.32
N THR A 2 13.45 76.87 -5.32
CA THR A 2 13.52 75.72 -4.39
C THR A 2 13.00 74.42 -5.01
N THR A 3 13.88 73.45 -5.24
CA THR A 3 13.61 72.03 -5.59
C THR A 3 14.96 71.29 -5.63
N PRO A 4 15.04 69.94 -5.58
CA PRO A 4 14.02 68.91 -5.27
C PRO A 4 14.37 68.23 -3.90
N GLU A 5 13.96 67.02 -3.49
CA GLU A 5 12.90 66.06 -3.87
C GLU A 5 12.44 65.30 -2.59
N ARG A 6 11.47 64.38 -2.70
CA ARG A 6 11.12 63.36 -1.69
C ARG A 6 12.07 62.15 -1.75
N GLY A 7 12.38 61.60 -0.58
CA GLY A 7 13.18 60.36 -0.47
C GLY A 7 12.42 59.13 -0.97
N ALA A 8 13.07 58.35 -1.84
CA ALA A 8 12.60 57.03 -2.25
C ALA A 8 13.11 55.96 -1.25
N GLY A 9 12.19 55.33 -0.52
CA GLY A 9 12.51 54.15 0.31
C GLY A 9 12.50 52.87 -0.53
N PRO A 10 13.47 51.95 -0.36
CA PRO A 10 13.45 50.65 -1.00
C PRO A 10 12.65 49.64 -0.15
N ALA A 11 11.59 49.03 -0.72
CA ALA A 11 10.89 47.92 -0.06
C ALA A 11 10.23 46.98 -1.09
N GLY A 12 10.61 45.70 -1.04
CA GLY A 12 9.86 44.59 -1.66
C GLY A 12 10.29 44.17 -3.07
N PRO A 13 11.07 43.08 -3.22
CA PRO A 13 11.01 42.29 -4.46
C PRO A 13 9.62 41.66 -4.62
N ALA A 14 9.25 41.34 -5.85
CA ALA A 14 7.91 40.85 -6.20
C ALA A 14 7.50 39.59 -5.43
N SER A 15 6.30 39.60 -4.85
CA SER A 15 5.61 38.37 -4.43
C SER A 15 5.16 37.59 -5.66
N SER A 16 6.06 36.78 -6.20
CA SER A 16 5.73 35.72 -7.15
C SER A 16 4.61 34.87 -6.55
N ALA A 17 3.48 34.79 -7.26
CA ALA A 17 2.42 33.85 -6.93
C ALA A 17 2.88 32.44 -7.32
N ASP A 18 3.73 31.85 -6.48
CA ASP A 18 4.15 30.46 -6.55
C ASP A 18 2.91 29.58 -6.44
N HIS A 19 2.36 29.24 -7.60
CA HIS A 19 1.43 28.13 -7.72
C HIS A 19 2.28 26.89 -7.52
N ALA A 20 2.45 26.50 -6.25
CA ALA A 20 3.16 25.30 -5.86
C ALA A 20 2.62 24.17 -6.73
N GLU A 21 3.45 23.74 -7.69
CA GLU A 21 3.08 22.78 -8.71
C GLU A 21 2.61 21.54 -7.97
N SER A 22 1.33 21.18 -8.15
CA SER A 22 0.77 19.97 -7.55
C SER A 22 1.34 18.78 -8.32
N ALA A 23 2.61 18.48 -8.02
CA ALA A 23 3.37 17.39 -8.58
C ALA A 23 2.63 16.11 -8.21
N GLY A 24 1.81 15.64 -9.16
CA GLY A 24 0.97 14.47 -8.97
C GLY A 24 1.85 13.31 -8.48
N HIS A 25 1.37 12.61 -7.46
CA HIS A 25 2.07 11.53 -6.77
C HIS A 25 2.33 10.34 -7.71
N THR A 26 3.29 10.50 -8.59
CA THR A 26 3.72 9.53 -9.60
C THR A 26 4.67 8.55 -8.94
N VAL A 27 4.09 7.55 -8.26
CA VAL A 27 4.87 6.47 -7.66
C VAL A 27 5.52 5.67 -8.80
N PRO A 28 6.87 5.64 -8.92
CA PRO A 28 7.52 4.85 -9.96
C PRO A 28 7.23 3.36 -9.70
N VAL A 29 6.91 2.58 -10.74
CA VAL A 29 6.45 1.19 -10.59
C VAL A 29 7.46 0.29 -9.85
N ALA A 30 8.75 0.62 -9.92
CA ALA A 30 9.83 -0.04 -9.17
C ALA A 30 9.74 0.13 -7.64
N GLN A 31 8.96 1.10 -7.15
CA GLN A 31 8.74 1.38 -5.73
C GLN A 31 7.48 0.67 -5.21
N LEU A 32 6.48 0.42 -6.06
CA LEU A 32 5.25 -0.28 -5.70
C LEU A 32 5.49 -1.76 -5.33
N HIS A 33 6.47 -2.41 -5.98
CA HIS A 33 6.82 -3.82 -5.72
C HIS A 33 7.80 -4.06 -4.56
N ARG A 34 8.25 -3.00 -3.86
CA ARG A 34 9.16 -3.12 -2.69
C ARG A 34 8.44 -3.02 -1.34
N GLY A 35 7.12 -2.91 -1.33
CA GLY A 35 6.33 -2.93 -0.09
C GLY A 35 6.45 -4.27 0.66
N PRO A 36 6.21 -4.29 1.99
CA PRO A 36 6.11 -5.54 2.74
C PRO A 36 5.00 -6.40 2.13
N ARG A 37 5.31 -7.67 1.86
CA ARG A 37 4.32 -8.63 1.38
C ARG A 37 3.36 -8.95 2.53
N ILE A 38 2.09 -8.60 2.36
CA ILE A 38 1.02 -9.03 3.28
C ILE A 38 0.94 -10.56 3.18
N PRO A 39 1.12 -11.31 4.28
CA PRO A 39 1.01 -12.76 4.25
C PRO A 39 -0.45 -13.16 3.94
N LEU A 40 -0.62 -14.19 3.12
CA LEU A 40 -1.94 -14.76 2.89
C LEU A 40 -2.29 -15.64 4.10
N ILE A 41 -3.41 -15.37 4.76
CA ILE A 41 -3.84 -16.10 5.95
C ILE A 41 -5.08 -16.93 5.62
N CYS A 42 -5.10 -18.20 6.02
CA CYS A 42 -6.26 -19.06 5.83
C CYS A 42 -7.44 -18.59 6.70
N PRO A 43 -8.59 -18.20 6.11
CA PRO A 43 -9.73 -17.69 6.87
C PRO A 43 -10.42 -18.74 7.75
N ARG A 44 -10.07 -20.04 7.59
CA ARG A 44 -10.65 -21.14 8.37
C ARG A 44 -9.81 -21.54 9.60
N CYS A 45 -8.50 -21.35 9.56
CA CYS A 45 -7.59 -21.87 10.59
C CYS A 45 -6.49 -20.89 11.03
N GLY A 46 -6.46 -19.67 10.51
CA GLY A 46 -5.45 -18.65 10.86
C GLY A 46 -4.02 -18.94 10.41
N HIS A 47 -3.76 -20.09 9.77
CA HIS A 47 -2.42 -20.47 9.33
C HIS A 47 -2.00 -19.70 8.07
N GLU A 48 -0.71 -19.39 7.98
CA GLU A 48 -0.12 -18.79 6.77
C GLU A 48 -0.24 -19.72 5.57
N GLN A 49 -0.57 -19.12 4.44
CA GLN A 49 -0.73 -19.76 3.14
C GLN A 49 0.25 -19.16 2.13
N GLN A 50 0.66 -19.98 1.17
CA GLN A 50 1.45 -19.58 0.03
C GLN A 50 0.80 -20.03 -1.27
N VAL A 51 1.04 -19.24 -2.31
CA VAL A 51 0.72 -19.60 -3.69
C VAL A 51 1.88 -20.43 -4.24
N VAL A 52 1.57 -21.58 -4.84
CA VAL A 52 2.54 -22.48 -5.47
C VAL A 52 2.12 -22.82 -6.90
N PRO A 53 3.07 -23.14 -7.81
CA PRO A 53 2.76 -23.80 -9.06
C PRO A 53 1.99 -25.09 -8.79
N GLY A 54 0.94 -25.34 -9.56
CA GLY A 54 0.17 -26.59 -9.48
C GLY A 54 0.47 -27.57 -10.61
N ASP A 55 -0.38 -28.58 -10.72
CA ASP A 55 -0.26 -29.68 -11.69
C ASP A 55 -1.05 -29.42 -12.98
N ALA A 56 -1.11 -30.42 -13.87
CA ALA A 56 -1.80 -30.35 -15.16
C ALA A 56 -3.31 -30.03 -15.05
N GLY A 57 -3.96 -30.30 -13.91
CA GLY A 57 -5.35 -29.93 -13.64
C GLY A 57 -5.54 -28.50 -13.12
N ARG A 58 -4.50 -27.87 -12.56
CA ARG A 58 -4.55 -26.51 -11.98
C ARG A 58 -3.18 -25.84 -12.04
N ALA A 59 -3.02 -24.81 -12.89
CA ALA A 59 -1.75 -24.10 -13.02
C ALA A 59 -1.20 -23.48 -11.71
N VAL A 60 -2.08 -23.18 -10.75
CA VAL A 60 -1.75 -22.54 -9.47
C VAL A 60 -2.56 -23.18 -8.35
N MET A 61 -1.94 -23.39 -7.19
CA MET A 61 -2.59 -23.83 -5.95
C MET A 61 -2.27 -22.89 -4.79
N VAL A 62 -3.12 -22.92 -3.76
CA VAL A 62 -2.89 -22.27 -2.47
C VAL A 62 -2.78 -23.35 -1.40
N VAL A 63 -1.70 -23.33 -0.62
CA VAL A 63 -1.39 -24.34 0.39
C VAL A 63 -0.92 -23.69 1.69
N HIS A 64 -1.14 -24.34 2.83
CA HIS A 64 -0.57 -23.88 4.10
C HIS A 64 0.94 -24.08 4.11
N VAL A 65 1.70 -23.07 4.55
CA VAL A 65 3.18 -23.07 4.53
C VAL A 65 3.75 -24.24 5.36
N GLY A 66 3.13 -24.55 6.50
CA GLY A 66 3.59 -25.62 7.40
C GLY A 66 3.27 -27.06 6.97
N THR A 67 2.29 -27.28 6.09
CA THR A 67 1.82 -28.64 5.75
C THR A 67 1.85 -28.97 4.25
N GLY A 68 1.99 -27.97 3.37
CA GLY A 68 1.88 -28.15 1.93
C GLY A 68 0.49 -28.56 1.43
N ARG A 69 -0.53 -28.58 2.31
CA ARG A 69 -1.92 -28.96 1.98
C ARG A 69 -2.81 -27.73 1.81
N GLY A 70 -3.70 -27.75 0.82
CA GLY A 70 -4.77 -26.74 0.67
C GLY A 70 -5.97 -26.97 1.61
N ALA A 71 -6.11 -28.18 2.16
CA ALA A 71 -7.07 -28.48 3.21
C ALA A 71 -6.54 -28.02 4.58
N CYS A 72 -7.44 -27.57 5.46
CA CYS A 72 -7.16 -27.46 6.89
C CYS A 72 -7.29 -28.86 7.50
N GLU A 73 -6.46 -29.18 8.49
CA GLU A 73 -6.71 -30.37 9.32
C GLU A 73 -7.99 -30.16 10.15
N PRO A 74 -8.76 -31.22 10.48
CA PRO A 74 -10.01 -31.08 11.22
C PRO A 74 -9.86 -30.42 12.59
N GLY A 75 -8.71 -30.58 13.25
CA GLY A 75 -8.40 -29.95 14.55
C GLY A 75 -8.01 -28.47 14.47
N ASP A 76 -7.64 -27.97 13.29
CA ASP A 76 -7.22 -26.58 13.06
C ASP A 76 -8.35 -25.69 12.56
N LEU A 77 -9.52 -26.25 12.28
CA LEU A 77 -10.71 -25.46 11.97
C LEU A 77 -11.06 -24.60 13.19
N ALA A 78 -10.85 -23.29 13.07
CA ALA A 78 -11.34 -22.33 14.05
C ALA A 78 -12.84 -22.59 14.20
N LYS A 79 -13.29 -22.82 15.45
CA LYS A 79 -14.69 -23.11 15.76
C LYS A 79 -15.54 -22.09 15.02
N ALA A 80 -16.36 -22.56 14.08
CA ALA A 80 -17.21 -21.66 13.30
C ALA A 80 -17.99 -20.78 14.29
N PRO A 81 -18.16 -19.47 14.02
CA PRO A 81 -19.08 -18.68 14.81
C PRO A 81 -20.42 -19.40 14.76
N GLU A 82 -20.89 -19.80 15.94
CA GLU A 82 -22.20 -20.40 16.10
C GLU A 82 -23.23 -19.40 15.58
N ASN A 83 -23.75 -19.65 14.37
CA ASN A 83 -24.72 -18.77 13.74
C ASN A 83 -25.88 -18.60 14.72
N GLY A 84 -26.11 -17.36 15.13
CA GLY A 84 -27.11 -17.03 16.13
C GLY A 84 -28.51 -17.45 15.67
N ILE A 85 -29.24 -18.03 16.63
CA ILE A 85 -30.70 -17.98 16.84
C ILE A 85 -31.57 -17.41 15.70
#